data_AF-A0A0M3JDK3-F1
#
_entry.id   AF-A0A0M3JDK3-F1
#
_cell.length_a   1.000
_cell.length_b   1.000
_cell.length_c   1.000
_cell.angle_alpha   90.00
_cell.angle_beta   90.00
_cell.angle_gamma   90.00
#
_symmetry.space_group_name_H-M   'P 1'
#
loop_
_entity.id
_entity.type
_entity.pdbx_description
1 polymer ?
#
loop_
_entity_poly.entity_id
_entity_poly.type
_entity_poly.pdbx_seq_one_letter_code
_entity_poly.pdbx_strand_id
1 'polypeptide(L)'
;FAVCLISRQFIVSGRTLPTKSEIDIVVPVVTMVQFVFYVGWMKAAEVLLNPMGDDDDDFECNFLLDKNLATSLSIVDETHDDAPPVQ
;
A
#
# COMPACT_ATOMS: atom_id res chain seq x y z
N PHE A 1 -5.43 -14.11 10.77
CA PHE A 1 -5.16 -13.42 12.05
C PHE A 1 -6.13 -13.78 13.19
N ALA A 2 -7.38 -14.18 12.93
CA ALA A 2 -8.37 -14.51 13.98
C ALA A 2 -7.87 -15.51 15.05
N VAL A 3 -7.16 -16.58 14.63
CA VAL A 3 -6.56 -17.54 15.58
C VAL A 3 -5.54 -16.88 16.50
N CYS A 4 -4.72 -15.93 16.01
CA CYS A 4 -3.73 -15.21 16.81
C CYS A 4 -4.38 -14.27 17.84
N LEU A 5 -5.59 -13.77 17.59
CA LEU A 5 -6.34 -12.96 18.56
C LEU A 5 -6.78 -13.78 19.77
N ILE A 6 -6.95 -15.10 19.64
CA ILE A 6 -7.39 -15.98 20.72
C ILE A 6 -6.19 -16.68 21.36
N SER A 7 -5.26 -17.20 20.56
CA SER A 7 -4.16 -18.04 21.04
C SER A 7 -3.03 -17.28 21.72
N ARG A 8 -2.91 -15.96 21.50
CA ARG A 8 -1.83 -15.13 22.04
C ARG A 8 -2.30 -14.10 23.08
N GLN A 9 -3.46 -14.35 23.69
CA GLN A 9 -3.91 -13.59 24.84
C GLN A 9 -3.09 -13.97 26.06
N PHE A 10 -2.63 -12.97 26.81
CA PHE A 10 -1.99 -13.20 28.10
C PHE A 10 -3.08 -13.46 29.14
N ILE A 11 -3.18 -14.72 29.60
CA ILE A 11 -4.17 -15.12 30.61
C ILE A 11 -3.53 -14.94 31.99
N VAL A 12 -3.99 -13.92 32.71
CA VAL A 12 -3.64 -13.71 34.13
C VAL A 12 -4.30 -14.82 34.96
N SER A 13 -3.58 -15.92 35.17
CA SER A 13 -4.01 -16.99 36.07
C SER A 13 -3.33 -16.85 37.43
N GLY A 14 -4.13 -16.76 38.50
CA GLY A 14 -3.66 -16.75 39.90
C GLY A 14 -3.06 -18.09 40.37
N ARG A 15 -3.13 -19.13 39.54
CA ARG A 15 -2.46 -20.42 39.74
C ARG A 15 -1.10 -20.42 39.04
N THR A 16 -0.07 -20.90 39.73
CA THR A 16 1.24 -21.23 39.16
C THR A 16 1.11 -22.43 38.23
N LEU A 17 0.70 -22.19 36.99
CA LEU A 17 0.77 -23.19 35.93
C LEU A 17 2.23 -23.25 35.41
N PRO A 18 2.77 -24.44 35.09
CA PRO A 18 4.13 -24.57 34.56
C PRO A 18 4.33 -23.87 33.21
N THR A 19 3.24 -23.55 32.51
CA THR A 19 3.21 -22.82 31.23
C THR A 19 2.88 -21.33 31.42
N LYS A 20 3.06 -20.79 32.63
CA LYS A 20 2.84 -19.36 32.86
C LYS A 20 3.99 -18.58 32.22
N SER A 21 3.67 -17.75 31.23
CA SER A 21 4.63 -16.78 30.66
C SER A 21 5.16 -15.91 31.79
N GLU A 22 6.47 -15.87 32.01
CA GLU A 22 7.10 -15.01 33.03
C GLU A 22 6.92 -13.52 32.71
N ILE A 23 6.65 -13.20 31.46
CA ILE A 23 6.45 -11.85 30.95
C ILE A 23 4.98 -11.69 30.60
N ASP A 24 4.28 -10.91 31.42
CA ASP A 24 2.86 -10.59 31.28
C ASP A 24 2.74 -9.15 30.74
N ILE A 25 2.73 -9.00 29.42
CA ILE A 25 2.63 -7.69 28.77
C ILE A 25 1.16 -7.45 28.44
N VAL A 26 0.57 -6.40 29.00
CA VAL A 26 -0.85 -6.02 28.74
C VAL A 26 -1.15 -5.88 27.24
N VAL A 27 -0.15 -5.49 26.46
CA VAL A 27 -0.25 -5.31 25.01
C VAL A 27 0.68 -6.30 24.27
N PRO A 28 0.17 -7.12 23.34
CA PRO A 28 0.98 -8.11 22.62
C PRO A 28 1.77 -7.46 21.46
N VAL A 29 2.82 -6.71 21.80
CA VAL A 29 3.64 -5.92 20.85
C VAL A 29 4.16 -6.75 19.68
N VAL A 30 4.69 -7.95 19.93
CA VAL A 30 5.23 -8.82 18.86
C VAL A 30 4.14 -9.28 17.89
N THR A 31 2.93 -9.54 18.39
CA THR A 31 1.78 -9.92 17.55
C THR A 31 1.27 -8.73 16.72
N MET A 32 1.37 -7.51 17.24
CA MET A 32 1.07 -6.29 16.48
C MET A 32 2.06 -6.07 15.34
N VAL A 33 3.36 -6.24 15.59
CA VAL A 33 4.38 -6.15 14.52
C VAL A 33 4.10 -7.19 13.42
N GLN A 34 3.81 -8.44 13.81
CA GLN A 34 3.43 -9.47 12.83
C GLN A 34 2.16 -9.10 12.06
N PHE A 35 1.17 -8.47 12.70
CA PHE A 35 -0.04 -8.02 12.03
C PHE A 35 0.26 -6.99 10.95
N VAL A 36 1.08 -5.99 11.27
CA VAL A 36 1.50 -4.96 10.32
C VAL A 36 2.23 -5.58 9.13
N PHE A 37 3.12 -6.56 9.33
CA PHE A 37 3.80 -7.24 8.22
C PHE A 37 2.83 -8.01 7.33
N TYR A 38 1.96 -8.86 7.89
CA TYR A 38 1.07 -9.70 7.08
C TYR A 38 -0.05 -8.91 6.40
N VAL A 39 -0.72 -8.00 7.13
CA VAL A 39 -1.79 -7.18 6.57
C VAL A 39 -1.22 -6.06 5.70
N GLY A 40 -0.09 -5.46 6.09
CA GLY A 40 0.59 -4.47 5.27
C GLY A 40 1.03 -5.05 3.93
N TRP A 41 1.58 -6.27 3.90
CA TRP A 41 1.93 -6.91 2.63
C TRP A 41 0.70 -7.24 1.77
N MET A 42 -0.40 -7.69 2.38
CA MET A 42 -1.67 -7.87 1.67
C MET A 42 -2.19 -6.55 1.09
N LYS A 43 -2.13 -5.46 1.87
CA LYS A 43 -2.58 -4.12 1.47
C LYS A 43 -1.73 -3.55 0.34
N ALA A 44 -0.42 -3.80 0.35
CA ALA A 44 0.45 -3.42 -0.76
C ALA A 44 0.04 -4.12 -2.07
N ALA A 45 -0.40 -5.39 -2.01
CA ALA A 45 -0.93 -6.09 -3.18
C ALA A 45 -2.32 -5.60 -3.59
N GLU A 46 -3.14 -5.15 -2.64
CA GLU A 46 -4.49 -4.62 -2.88
C GLU A 46 -4.44 -3.32 -3.68
N VAL A 47 -3.59 -2.37 -3.28
CA VAL A 47 -3.40 -1.08 -4.01
C VAL A 47 -2.92 -1.32 -5.44
N LEU A 48 -2.08 -2.34 -5.67
CA LEU A 48 -1.58 -2.67 -7.00
C LEU A 48 -2.52 -3.56 -7.82
N LEU A 49 -3.62 -4.04 -7.24
CA LEU A 49 -4.52 -4.98 -7.91
C LEU A 49 -5.28 -4.30 -9.05
N ASN A 50 -5.65 -3.04 -8.87
CA ASN A 50 -6.33 -2.23 -9.88
C ASN A 50 -5.75 -0.80 -9.93
N PRO A 51 -4.60 -0.60 -10.58
CA PRO A 51 -3.90 0.69 -10.60
C PRO A 51 -4.56 1.77 -11.48
N MET A 52 -5.75 1.48 -12.03
CA MET A 52 -6.54 2.34 -12.92
C MET A 52 -7.82 2.82 -12.24
N GLY A 53 -7.90 2.69 -10.91
CA GLY A 53 -9.03 3.17 -10.12
C GLY A 53 -8.97 4.68 -9.89
N ASP A 54 -9.54 5.09 -8.76
CA ASP A 54 -9.64 6.48 -8.30
C ASP A 54 -9.02 6.62 -6.90
N ASP A 55 -8.22 5.63 -6.47
CA ASP A 55 -7.48 5.70 -5.21
C ASP A 55 -6.29 6.66 -5.36
N ASP A 56 -5.84 7.23 -4.24
CA ASP A 56 -4.80 8.27 -4.23
C ASP A 56 -3.46 7.82 -4.86
N ASP A 57 -3.19 6.50 -4.88
CA ASP A 57 -1.97 5.89 -5.42
C ASP A 57 -2.15 5.33 -6.86
N ASP A 58 -3.33 5.51 -7.47
CA ASP A 58 -3.62 5.06 -8.83
C ASP A 58 -3.00 5.98 -9.90
N PHE A 59 -2.94 5.50 -11.15
CA PHE A 59 -2.47 6.32 -12.25
C PHE A 59 -3.45 7.46 -12.57
N GLU A 60 -2.92 8.69 -12.73
CA GLU A 60 -3.67 9.85 -13.22
C GLU A 60 -3.95 9.76 -14.74
N CYS A 61 -4.77 8.78 -15.14
CA CYS A 61 -5.09 8.49 -16.54
C CYS A 61 -5.73 9.66 -17.28
N ASN A 62 -6.60 10.42 -16.60
CA ASN A 62 -7.25 11.60 -17.18
C ASN A 62 -6.21 12.66 -17.58
N PHE A 63 -5.26 12.95 -16.68
CA PHE A 63 -4.15 13.86 -16.97
C PHE A 63 -3.31 13.36 -18.15
N LEU A 64 -2.96 12.07 -18.16
CA LEU A 64 -2.18 11.49 -19.26
C LEU A 64 -2.90 11.60 -20.61
N LEU A 65 -4.22 11.40 -20.62
CA LEU A 65 -5.04 11.48 -21.82
C LEU A 65 -5.10 12.93 -22.34
N ASP A 66 -5.41 13.89 -21.46
CA ASP A 66 -5.47 15.31 -21.81
C ASP A 66 -4.11 15.82 -22.31
N LYS A 67 -3.02 15.48 -21.61
CA LYS A 67 -1.66 15.84 -22.01
C LYS A 67 -1.30 15.28 -23.37
N ASN A 68 -1.57 13.99 -23.60
CA ASN A 68 -1.21 13.33 -24.85
C ASN A 68 -2.01 13.87 -26.03
N LEU A 69 -3.30 14.15 -25.84
CA LEU A 69 -4.13 14.76 -26.88
C LEU A 69 -3.66 16.17 -27.23
N ALA A 70 -3.39 17.02 -26.23
CA ALA A 70 -2.90 18.36 -26.47
C ALA A 70 -1.52 18.38 -27.14
N THR A 71 -0.61 17.51 -26.68
CA THR A 71 0.75 17.42 -27.23
C THR A 71 0.71 16.91 -28.67
N SER A 72 -0.06 15.86 -28.96
CA SER A 72 -0.11 15.29 -30.31
C SER A 72 -0.71 16.27 -31.32
N LEU A 73 -1.73 17.04 -30.93
CA LEU A 73 -2.31 18.08 -31.77
C LEU A 73 -1.33 19.24 -32.02
N SER A 74 -0.61 19.68 -30.99
CA SER A 74 0.41 20.74 -31.15
C SER A 74 1.55 20.29 -32.07
N ILE A 75 1.95 19.01 -31.98
CA ILE A 75 3.00 18.45 -32.83
C ILE A 75 2.62 18.56 -34.32
N VAL A 76 1.39 18.20 -34.67
CA VAL A 76 0.95 18.10 -36.07
C VAL A 76 0.47 19.43 -36.66
N ASP A 77 0.12 20.41 -35.82
CA ASP A 77 -0.41 21.70 -36.26
C ASP A 77 0.65 22.81 -36.10
N GLU A 78 0.97 23.17 -34.86
CA GLU A 78 1.83 24.34 -34.56
C GLU A 78 3.30 24.11 -34.93
N THR A 79 3.83 22.91 -34.69
CA THR A 79 5.25 22.60 -34.89
C THR A 79 5.54 21.76 -36.13
N HIS A 80 4.60 21.67 -37.07
CA HIS A 80 4.79 20.91 -38.30
C HIS A 80 5.88 21.54 -39.17
N ASP A 81 6.92 20.79 -39.50
CA ASP A 81 8.12 21.24 -40.26
C ASP A 81 8.84 22.47 -39.65
N ASP A 82 8.54 22.85 -38.40
CA ASP A 82 9.16 23.97 -37.71
C ASP A 82 10.42 23.52 -36.95
N ALA A 83 11.46 23.16 -37.71
CA ALA A 83 12.74 22.76 -37.14
C ALA A 83 13.57 24.00 -36.75
N PRO A 84 14.27 23.97 -35.59
CA PRO A 84 15.13 25.07 -35.19
C PRO A 84 16.29 25.25 -36.19
N PRO A 85 16.77 26.49 -36.39
CA PRO A 85 17.86 26.77 -37.34
C PRO A 85 19.14 26.05 -36.92
N VAL A 86 19.78 25.37 -37.88
CA VAL A 86 21.10 24.76 -37.67
C VAL A 86 22.18 25.84 -37.55
N GLN A 87 23.00 25.74 -36.51
CA GLN A 87 24.04 26.70 -36.12
C GLN A 87 25.34 26.51 -36.91
#